data_AF-A0A6N6KTX6-F1
#
_entry.id   AF-A0A6N6KTX6-F1
#
_cell.length_a   1.000
_cell.length_b   1.000
_cell.length_c   1.000
_cell.angle_alpha   90.00
_cell.angle_beta   90.00
_cell.angle_gamma   90.00
#
_symmetry.space_group_name_H-M   'P 1'
#
loop_
_entity.id
_entity.type
_entity.pdbx_description
1 polymer ?
#
loop_
_entity_poly.entity_id
_entity_poly.type
_entity_poly.pdbx_seq_one_letter_code
_entity_poly.pdbx_strand_id
1 'polypeptide(L)'
;MIIRDKRTDETIDTGNRNPRLSKLARRVYAFSEAIKKLEDVREFDMKMITLTYAPGRQWQKNHVRDYLRAMRREIKSSLLAYAWVAELQKRGAVHYHLYCIVEPGTRISRPDESGQWPHGMSRIERGRSVFYIATYTSKHYQKVGHFPKGLRMYAVWIRKGLLSERDHWIFRLSSYPKWLSDQILEKGDLYLGCVPQRRKEGGWEIEHPRSIPGHRVMVPFFSPYVIMGIPYLSRGSDVHTDD
;
A
#
# COMPACT_ATOMS: atom_id res chain seq x y z
N MET A 1 4.63 -18.94 3.14
CA MET A 1 4.22 -18.84 1.72
C MET A 1 5.32 -19.49 0.94
N ILE A 2 5.03 -20.47 0.11
CA ILE A 2 6.06 -21.16 -0.66
C ILE A 2 6.28 -20.37 -1.96
N ILE A 3 7.46 -19.77 -2.10
CA ILE A 3 7.89 -19.20 -3.38
C ILE A 3 8.71 -20.28 -4.08
N ARG A 4 8.24 -20.71 -5.26
CA ARG A 4 9.00 -21.60 -6.14
C ARG A 4 9.80 -20.73 -7.11
N ASP A 5 11.12 -20.84 -7.06
CA ASP A 5 11.99 -20.25 -8.06
C ASP A 5 11.80 -21.03 -9.37
N LYS A 6 11.34 -20.36 -10.43
CA LYS A 6 11.05 -21.02 -11.71
C LYS A 6 12.30 -21.40 -12.51
N ARG A 7 13.48 -20.91 -12.10
CA ARG A 7 14.75 -21.12 -12.79
C ARG A 7 15.58 -22.22 -12.13
N THR A 8 15.53 -22.32 -10.79
CA THR A 8 16.31 -23.31 -10.03
C THR A 8 15.46 -24.47 -9.50
N ASP A 9 14.13 -24.37 -9.62
CA ASP A 9 13.14 -25.27 -9.03
C ASP A 9 13.15 -25.36 -7.49
N GLU A 10 13.96 -24.51 -6.85
CA GLU A 10 14.05 -24.45 -5.40
C GLU A 10 12.78 -23.84 -4.80
N THR A 11 12.31 -24.45 -3.71
CA THR A 11 11.15 -23.98 -2.96
C THR A 11 11.62 -23.32 -1.67
N ILE A 12 11.46 -22.00 -1.60
CA ILE A 12 11.76 -21.23 -0.40
C ILE A 12 10.47 -21.10 0.40
N ASP A 13 10.39 -21.80 1.54
CA ASP A 13 9.35 -21.54 2.53
C ASP A 13 9.68 -20.25 3.28
N THR A 14 8.94 -19.18 3.00
CA THR A 14 9.15 -17.88 3.67
C THR A 14 8.69 -17.86 5.14
N GLY A 15 8.38 -19.03 5.72
CA GLY A 15 7.78 -19.18 7.03
C GLY A 15 6.44 -18.47 7.15
N ASN A 16 5.96 -18.35 8.39
CA ASN A 16 4.67 -17.76 8.80
C ASN A 16 4.58 -16.23 8.60
N ARG A 17 5.33 -15.66 7.64
CA ARG A 17 5.26 -14.26 7.23
C ARG A 17 4.17 -14.11 6.18
N ASN A 18 3.00 -13.61 6.57
CA ASN A 18 1.93 -13.27 5.64
C ASN A 18 2.32 -12.00 4.84
N PRO A 19 2.69 -12.11 3.55
CA PRO A 19 3.24 -10.99 2.79
C PRO A 19 2.22 -9.86 2.57
N ARG A 20 0.92 -10.18 2.67
CA ARG A 20 -0.15 -9.19 2.63
C ARG A 20 -0.10 -8.28 3.85
N LEU A 21 0.21 -8.83 5.02
CA LEU A 21 0.37 -8.05 6.26
C LEU A 21 1.61 -7.18 6.21
N SER A 22 2.74 -7.72 5.76
CA SER A 22 3.97 -6.92 5.60
C SER A 22 3.78 -5.77 4.61
N LYS A 23 3.04 -6.01 3.52
CA LYS A 23 2.69 -4.96 2.55
C LYS A 23 1.71 -3.94 3.14
N LEU A 24 0.68 -4.40 3.85
CA LEU A 24 -0.29 -3.55 4.55
C LEU A 24 0.43 -2.60 5.52
N ALA A 25 1.21 -3.15 6.46
CA ALA A 25 1.91 -2.35 7.46
C ALA A 25 2.80 -1.30 6.79
N ARG A 26 3.66 -1.71 5.87
CA ARG A 26 4.54 -0.79 5.14
C ARG A 26 3.80 0.30 4.38
N ARG A 27 2.63 0.00 3.79
CA ARG A 27 1.83 0.98 3.07
C ARG A 27 1.15 1.99 3.98
N VAL A 28 0.66 1.54 5.12
CA VAL A 28 0.03 2.40 6.12
C VAL A 28 1.08 3.27 6.81
N TYR A 29 2.24 2.71 7.17
CA TYR A 29 3.36 3.50 7.69
C TYR A 29 3.85 4.55 6.69
N ALA A 30 4.06 4.17 5.42
CA ALA A 30 4.47 5.13 4.39
C ALA A 30 3.42 6.23 4.16
N PHE A 31 2.13 5.93 4.33
CA PHE A 31 1.08 6.95 4.35
C PHE A 31 1.24 7.89 5.54
N SER A 32 1.40 7.35 6.76
CA SER A 32 1.58 8.14 7.97
C SER A 32 2.80 9.06 7.90
N GLU A 33 3.95 8.56 7.43
CA GLU A 33 5.15 9.36 7.19
C GLU A 33 4.91 10.49 6.18
N ALA A 34 4.24 10.20 5.07
CA ALA A 34 3.96 11.20 4.04
C ALA A 34 3.03 12.31 4.56
N ILE A 35 2.02 11.96 5.36
CA ILE A 35 1.13 12.95 5.98
C ILE A 35 1.83 13.70 7.12
N LYS A 36 2.71 13.04 7.89
CA LYS A 36 3.45 13.69 8.98
C LYS A 36 4.29 14.84 8.46
N LYS A 37 4.95 14.68 7.30
CA LYS A 37 5.68 15.75 6.61
C LYS A 37 4.81 16.95 6.22
N LEU A 38 3.50 16.76 6.07
CA LEU A 38 2.57 17.84 5.76
C LEU A 38 2.15 18.63 7.00
N GLU A 39 2.22 18.05 8.19
CA GLU A 39 1.82 18.73 9.44
C GLU A 39 2.65 20.00 9.67
N ASP A 40 3.89 20.03 9.19
CA ASP A 40 4.79 21.17 9.37
C ASP A 40 4.51 22.33 8.40
N VAL A 41 3.75 22.09 7.32
CA VAL A 41 3.53 23.07 6.24
C VAL A 41 2.05 23.39 6.00
N ARG A 42 1.14 22.65 6.63
CA ARG A 42 -0.30 22.80 6.42
C ARG A 42 -1.10 22.29 7.61
N GLU A 43 -2.09 23.09 8.01
CA GLU A 43 -3.11 22.65 8.95
C GLU A 43 -4.16 21.75 8.29
N PHE A 44 -4.56 20.70 9.01
CA PHE A 44 -5.63 19.81 8.61
C PHE A 44 -6.26 19.15 9.82
N ASP A 45 -7.51 18.71 9.65
CA ASP A 45 -8.22 17.91 10.62
C ASP A 45 -8.02 16.41 10.33
N MET A 46 -7.92 15.63 11.39
CA MET A 46 -7.92 14.18 11.32
C MET A 46 -9.24 13.65 11.86
N LYS A 47 -9.95 12.83 11.07
CA LYS A 47 -11.18 12.15 11.50
C LYS A 47 -10.93 10.64 11.43
N MET A 48 -11.04 9.98 12.56
CA MET A 48 -11.04 8.52 12.62
C MET A 48 -12.48 8.04 12.52
N ILE A 49 -12.73 7.11 11.61
CA ILE A 49 -14.06 6.56 11.38
C ILE A 49 -13.98 5.05 11.55
N THR A 50 -14.83 4.51 12.39
CA THR A 50 -14.91 3.08 12.67
C THR A 50 -16.24 2.56 12.12
N LEU A 51 -16.21 1.51 11.30
CA LEU A 51 -17.40 0.89 10.69
C LEU A 51 -17.53 -0.57 11.11
N THR A 52 -18.59 -0.89 11.84
CA THR A 52 -18.84 -2.23 12.38
C THR A 52 -20.11 -2.80 11.75
N TYR A 53 -20.08 -4.07 11.36
CA TYR A 53 -21.29 -4.78 10.90
C TYR A 53 -22.23 -5.09 12.08
N ALA A 54 -23.54 -5.04 11.87
CA ALA A 54 -24.51 -5.53 12.85
C ALA A 54 -24.37 -7.06 13.03
N PRO A 55 -24.77 -7.63 14.19
CA PRO A 55 -24.91 -9.08 14.34
C PRO A 55 -25.71 -9.70 13.20
N GLY A 56 -25.24 -10.83 12.66
CA GLY A 56 -25.86 -11.54 11.53
C GLY A 56 -25.68 -10.89 10.15
N ARG A 57 -25.18 -9.65 10.05
CA ARG A 57 -24.88 -9.02 8.75
C ARG A 57 -23.56 -9.52 8.20
N GLN A 58 -23.61 -10.01 6.97
CA GLN A 58 -22.45 -10.53 6.26
C GLN A 58 -21.71 -9.44 5.48
N TRP A 59 -20.39 -9.59 5.43
CA TRP A 59 -19.54 -8.74 4.60
C TRP A 59 -19.81 -8.96 3.10
N GLN A 60 -19.75 -7.88 2.31
CA GLN A 60 -19.67 -7.96 0.85
C GLN A 60 -18.61 -7.01 0.28
N LYS A 61 -18.11 -7.37 -0.90
CA LYS A 61 -16.95 -6.75 -1.56
C LYS A 61 -17.05 -5.23 -1.74
N ASN A 62 -18.24 -4.70 -2.00
CA ASN A 62 -18.41 -3.28 -2.34
C ASN A 62 -18.83 -2.39 -1.16
N HIS A 63 -19.24 -2.93 -0.01
CA HIS A 63 -19.80 -2.12 1.08
C HIS A 63 -18.89 -0.94 1.50
N VAL A 64 -17.60 -1.20 1.76
CA VAL A 64 -16.64 -0.12 2.12
C VAL A 64 -16.36 0.83 0.96
N ARG A 65 -16.40 0.33 -0.28
CA ARG A 65 -16.21 1.14 -1.48
C ARG A 65 -17.37 2.11 -1.67
N ASP A 66 -18.59 1.65 -1.44
CA ASP A 66 -19.81 2.45 -1.61
C ASP A 66 -19.89 3.52 -0.53
N TYR A 67 -19.52 3.19 0.71
CA TYR A 67 -19.33 4.19 1.76
C TYR A 67 -18.27 5.24 1.39
N LEU A 68 -17.06 4.82 0.96
CA LEU A 68 -16.00 5.77 0.57
C LEU A 68 -16.42 6.69 -0.59
N ARG A 69 -17.26 6.20 -1.50
CA ARG A 69 -17.84 7.02 -2.58
C ARG A 69 -18.84 8.03 -2.05
N ALA A 70 -19.73 7.61 -1.16
CA ALA A 70 -20.70 8.50 -0.52
C ALA A 70 -20.00 9.62 0.26
N MET A 71 -19.06 9.25 1.14
CA MET A 71 -18.24 10.20 1.90
C MET A 71 -17.49 11.17 0.97
N ARG A 72 -16.84 10.67 -0.10
CA ARG A 72 -16.16 11.54 -1.08
C ARG A 72 -17.09 12.53 -1.77
N ARG A 73 -18.34 12.15 -2.05
CA ARG A 73 -19.32 13.07 -2.65
C ARG A 73 -19.79 14.12 -1.66
N GLU A 74 -19.91 13.75 -0.40
CA GLU A 74 -20.30 14.65 0.69
C GLU A 74 -19.24 15.74 0.90
N ILE A 75 -17.99 15.34 1.17
CA ILE A 75 -16.93 16.29 1.55
C ILE A 75 -16.06 16.77 0.38
N LYS A 76 -16.27 16.24 -0.82
CA LYS A 76 -15.68 16.71 -2.10
C LYS A 76 -14.17 17.00 -1.99
N SER A 77 -13.78 18.24 -2.31
CA SER A 77 -12.42 18.77 -2.28
C SER A 77 -11.91 19.10 -0.88
N SER A 78 -12.63 18.76 0.19
CA SER A 78 -12.09 18.85 1.54
C SER A 78 -11.39 17.56 1.98
N LEU A 79 -11.56 16.44 1.26
CA LEU A 79 -10.81 15.20 1.53
C LEU A 79 -9.40 15.23 0.96
N LEU A 80 -8.40 15.50 1.79
CA LEU A 80 -7.00 15.61 1.39
C LEU A 80 -6.35 14.23 1.23
N ALA A 81 -6.62 13.31 2.15
CA ALA A 81 -6.07 11.96 2.12
C ALA A 81 -6.92 11.00 2.95
N TYR A 82 -6.76 9.69 2.75
CA TYR A 82 -7.22 8.71 3.71
C TYR A 82 -6.37 7.44 3.71
N ALA A 83 -6.43 6.73 4.82
CA ALA A 83 -6.03 5.35 4.93
C ALA A 83 -7.16 4.56 5.61
N TRP A 84 -7.30 3.28 5.27
CA TRP A 84 -8.15 2.38 6.04
C TRP A 84 -7.59 0.98 6.10
N VAL A 85 -7.91 0.29 7.19
CA VAL A 85 -7.54 -1.11 7.45
C VAL A 85 -8.80 -1.90 7.79
N ALA A 86 -8.89 -3.11 7.24
CA ALA A 86 -9.87 -4.11 7.62
C ALA A 86 -9.26 -5.05 8.67
N GLU A 87 -10.01 -5.26 9.73
CA GLU A 87 -9.73 -6.13 10.86
C GLU A 87 -10.86 -7.16 11.02
N LEU A 88 -10.60 -8.29 11.68
CA LEU A 88 -11.65 -9.20 12.14
C LEU A 88 -11.86 -9.02 13.64
N GLN A 89 -13.09 -8.72 14.04
CA GLN A 89 -13.48 -8.77 15.46
C GLN A 89 -13.41 -10.21 15.98
N LYS A 90 -13.32 -10.39 17.31
CA LYS A 90 -13.33 -11.71 18.00
C LYS A 90 -14.39 -12.70 17.46
N ARG A 91 -15.55 -12.20 17.04
CA ARG A 91 -16.66 -12.97 16.45
C ARG A 91 -16.53 -13.31 14.95
N GLY A 92 -15.42 -12.95 14.30
CA GLY A 92 -15.18 -13.15 12.86
C GLY A 92 -15.81 -12.13 11.92
N ALA A 93 -16.50 -11.11 12.43
CA ALA A 93 -17.05 -10.04 11.60
C ALA A 93 -15.96 -9.05 11.16
N VAL A 94 -16.02 -8.60 9.89
CA VAL A 94 -15.12 -7.56 9.39
C VAL A 94 -15.39 -6.24 10.11
N HIS A 95 -14.33 -5.52 10.43
CA HIS A 95 -14.33 -4.20 11.04
C HIS A 95 -13.42 -3.29 10.22
N TYR A 96 -13.83 -2.04 9.96
CA TYR A 96 -12.94 -1.08 9.30
C TYR A 96 -12.55 0.04 10.25
N HIS A 97 -11.25 0.35 10.27
CA HIS A 97 -10.70 1.57 10.83
C HIS A 97 -10.26 2.46 9.68
N LEU A 98 -10.98 3.56 9.48
CA LEU A 98 -10.70 4.60 8.50
C LEU A 98 -10.03 5.79 9.20
N TYR A 99 -9.10 6.42 8.51
CA TYR A 99 -8.44 7.64 8.94
C TYR A 99 -8.48 8.63 7.79
N CYS A 100 -9.23 9.70 7.94
CA CYS A 100 -9.39 10.76 6.94
C CYS A 100 -8.60 11.99 7.36
N ILE A 101 -7.83 12.52 6.42
CA ILE A 101 -7.17 13.81 6.50
C ILE A 101 -8.02 14.78 5.68
N VAL A 102 -8.55 15.81 6.34
CA VAL A 102 -9.50 16.75 5.75
C VAL A 102 -9.10 18.18 6.02
N GLU A 103 -9.61 19.11 5.23
CA GLU A 103 -9.43 20.54 5.51
C GLU A 103 -9.98 20.90 6.91
N PRO A 104 -9.34 21.84 7.63
CA PRO A 104 -9.79 22.24 8.96
C PRO A 104 -11.27 22.58 9.01
N GLY A 105 -11.97 22.11 10.05
CA GLY A 105 -13.40 22.38 10.23
C GLY A 105 -14.34 21.52 9.39
N THR A 106 -13.82 20.66 8.49
CA THR A 106 -14.65 19.74 7.71
C THR A 106 -15.44 18.81 8.63
N ARG A 107 -16.77 18.82 8.44
CA ARG A 107 -17.69 17.90 9.10
C ARG A 107 -17.94 16.70 8.19
N ILE A 108 -17.94 15.51 8.77
CA ILE A 108 -18.32 14.26 8.10
C ILE A 108 -19.56 13.76 8.83
N SER A 109 -20.64 13.53 8.08
CA SER A 109 -21.88 12.97 8.62
C SER A 109 -21.60 11.59 9.18
N ARG A 110 -22.24 11.26 10.29
CA ARG A 110 -22.07 9.96 10.91
C ARG A 110 -22.64 8.86 9.97
N PRO A 111 -21.84 7.87 9.55
CA PRO A 111 -22.21 6.96 8.46
C PRO A 111 -23.50 6.16 8.66
N ASP A 112 -23.73 5.62 9.85
CA ASP A 112 -24.93 4.84 10.18
C ASP A 112 -26.19 5.72 10.25
N GLU A 113 -26.09 6.90 10.89
CA GLU A 113 -27.21 7.85 11.02
C GLU A 113 -27.59 8.52 9.68
N SER A 114 -26.63 8.76 8.80
CA SER A 114 -26.85 9.36 7.47
C SER A 114 -27.27 8.35 6.39
N GLY A 115 -27.40 7.06 6.74
CA GLY A 115 -27.71 5.99 5.80
C GLY A 115 -26.58 5.61 4.83
N GLN A 116 -25.40 6.21 4.96
CA GLN A 116 -24.22 5.87 4.14
C GLN A 116 -23.58 4.54 4.53
N TRP A 117 -23.88 4.02 5.72
CA TRP A 117 -23.48 2.70 6.23
C TRP A 117 -24.70 1.92 6.77
N PRO A 118 -25.51 1.30 5.91
CA PRO A 118 -26.72 0.58 6.33
C PRO A 118 -26.44 -0.82 6.91
N HIS A 119 -25.17 -1.19 7.09
CA HIS A 119 -24.75 -2.55 7.44
C HIS A 119 -24.50 -2.76 8.93
N GLY A 120 -24.57 -1.71 9.75
CA GLY A 120 -24.38 -1.77 11.18
C GLY A 120 -24.15 -0.40 11.78
N MET A 121 -23.18 -0.31 12.69
CA MET A 121 -22.90 0.91 13.46
C MET A 121 -21.65 1.61 12.96
N SER A 122 -21.57 2.90 13.24
CA SER A 122 -20.37 3.70 13.01
C SER A 122 -20.00 4.56 14.20
N ARG A 123 -18.74 4.99 14.25
CA ARG A 123 -18.23 5.96 15.23
C ARG A 123 -17.27 6.89 14.52
N ILE A 124 -17.38 8.19 14.79
CA ILE A 124 -16.42 9.20 14.35
C ILE A 124 -15.74 9.79 15.58
N GLU A 125 -14.41 9.86 15.54
CA GLU A 125 -13.59 10.47 16.57
C GLU A 125 -12.59 11.45 15.95
N ARG A 126 -12.17 12.45 16.72
CA ARG A 126 -11.05 13.29 16.33
C ARG A 126 -9.75 12.48 16.41
N GLY A 127 -9.04 12.39 15.31
CA GLY A 127 -7.71 11.80 15.25
C GLY A 127 -6.69 12.69 15.95
N ARG A 128 -5.79 12.08 16.73
CA ARG A 128 -4.69 12.78 17.43
C ARG A 128 -3.34 12.65 16.73
N SER A 129 -3.14 11.56 16.00
CA SER A 129 -1.88 11.26 15.33
C SER A 129 -2.14 10.35 14.14
N VAL A 130 -1.57 10.70 12.99
CA VAL A 130 -1.66 9.89 11.78
C VAL A 130 -1.02 8.51 11.92
N PHE A 131 -0.17 8.28 12.92
CA PHE A 131 0.39 6.95 13.20
C PHE A 131 -0.59 6.03 13.93
N TYR A 132 -1.72 6.54 14.43
CA TYR A 132 -2.69 5.71 15.13
C TYR A 132 -3.26 4.60 14.24
N ILE A 133 -3.46 4.86 12.94
CA ILE A 133 -3.91 3.81 12.01
C ILE A 133 -2.90 2.67 11.86
N ALA A 134 -1.61 2.93 12.11
CA ALA A 134 -0.56 1.91 12.05
C ALA A 134 -0.70 0.85 13.15
N THR A 135 -1.36 1.17 14.28
CA THR A 135 -1.61 0.22 15.38
C THR A 135 -2.46 -0.98 14.91
N TYR A 136 -3.43 -0.74 14.04
CA TYR A 136 -4.31 -1.75 13.42
C TYR A 136 -3.61 -2.64 12.38
N THR A 137 -2.35 -2.33 12.04
CA THR A 137 -1.54 -3.15 11.14
C THR A 137 -0.80 -4.27 11.87
N SER A 138 -0.75 -4.18 13.21
CA SER A 138 -0.02 -5.14 14.04
C SER A 138 -0.69 -6.51 14.07
N LYS A 139 0.12 -7.55 14.35
CA LYS A 139 -0.32 -8.96 14.32
C LYS A 139 -1.47 -9.25 15.30
N HIS A 140 -1.66 -8.46 16.36
CA HIS A 140 -2.67 -8.71 17.38
C HIS A 140 -4.09 -8.65 16.79
N TYR A 141 -4.35 -7.68 15.93
CA TYR A 141 -5.64 -7.43 15.28
C TYR A 141 -5.93 -8.37 14.10
N GLN A 142 -4.93 -9.15 13.68
CA GLN A 142 -5.01 -10.04 12.50
C GLN A 142 -5.15 -11.53 12.90
N LYS A 143 -5.18 -11.84 14.21
CA LYS A 143 -5.17 -13.20 14.74
C LYS A 143 -6.55 -13.87 14.83
N VAL A 144 -7.62 -13.14 14.56
CA VAL A 144 -8.97 -13.66 14.77
C VAL A 144 -9.55 -14.20 13.46
N GLY A 145 -9.46 -15.51 13.25
CA GLY A 145 -10.21 -16.21 12.20
C GLY A 145 -9.70 -15.99 10.76
N HIS A 146 -10.51 -16.43 9.80
CA HIS A 146 -10.18 -16.37 8.37
C HIS A 146 -10.85 -15.17 7.70
N PHE A 147 -10.06 -14.34 7.02
CA PHE A 147 -10.61 -13.24 6.22
C PHE A 147 -11.49 -13.76 5.07
N PRO A 148 -12.64 -13.13 4.80
CA PRO A 148 -13.47 -13.44 3.65
C PRO A 148 -12.66 -13.41 2.35
N LYS A 149 -12.94 -14.39 1.46
CA LYS A 149 -12.27 -14.46 0.15
C LYS A 149 -12.52 -13.18 -0.63
N GLY A 150 -11.44 -12.56 -1.12
CA GLY A 150 -11.50 -11.33 -1.89
C GLY A 150 -11.62 -10.04 -1.07
N LEU A 151 -11.61 -10.11 0.27
CA LEU A 151 -11.51 -8.92 1.11
C LEU A 151 -10.19 -8.19 0.83
N ARG A 152 -10.30 -6.89 0.52
CA ARG A 152 -9.16 -5.98 0.54
C ARG A 152 -8.88 -5.59 1.99
N MET A 153 -7.65 -5.83 2.44
CA MET A 153 -7.27 -5.62 3.84
C MET A 153 -6.97 -4.16 4.19
N TYR A 154 -6.67 -3.33 3.19
CA TYR A 154 -6.39 -1.91 3.40
C TYR A 154 -6.53 -1.13 2.09
N ALA A 155 -6.70 0.19 2.18
CA ALA A 155 -6.34 1.09 1.11
C ALA A 155 -5.76 2.38 1.67
N VAL A 156 -4.96 3.05 0.85
CA VAL A 156 -4.39 4.37 1.15
C VAL A 156 -4.55 5.23 -0.09
N TRP A 157 -4.83 6.51 0.11
CA TRP A 157 -5.00 7.49 -0.96
C TRP A 157 -4.57 8.86 -0.47
N ILE A 158 -3.83 9.59 -1.30
CA ILE A 158 -3.40 10.97 -1.06
C ILE A 158 -3.77 11.77 -2.30
N ARG A 159 -4.32 12.97 -2.13
CA ARG A 159 -4.66 13.86 -3.24
C ARG A 159 -3.41 14.21 -4.06
N LYS A 160 -3.54 14.21 -5.39
CA LYS A 160 -2.48 14.66 -6.30
C LYS A 160 -2.13 16.12 -6.01
N GLY A 161 -0.83 16.45 -5.98
CA GLY A 161 -0.34 17.79 -5.67
C GLY A 161 -0.38 18.16 -4.19
N LEU A 162 -0.83 17.26 -3.31
CA LEU A 162 -0.74 17.50 -1.87
C LEU A 162 0.70 17.31 -1.34
N LEU A 163 1.42 16.35 -1.91
CA LEU A 163 2.82 16.08 -1.60
C LEU A 163 3.72 16.66 -2.70
N SER A 164 4.99 16.91 -2.36
CA SER A 164 6.04 17.12 -3.36
C SER A 164 6.12 15.92 -4.32
N GLU A 165 6.60 16.13 -5.54
CA GLU A 165 6.81 15.03 -6.51
C GLU A 165 7.70 13.92 -5.93
N ARG A 166 8.73 14.31 -5.18
CA ARG A 166 9.63 13.37 -4.49
C ARG A 166 8.91 12.55 -3.42
N ASP A 167 8.17 13.19 -2.52
CA ASP A 167 7.48 12.48 -1.45
C ASP A 167 6.36 11.58 -1.99
N HIS A 168 5.65 12.06 -3.01
CA HIS A 168 4.63 11.27 -3.69
C HIS A 168 5.25 10.04 -4.39
N TRP A 169 6.42 10.20 -5.00
CA TRP A 169 7.18 9.11 -5.60
C TRP A 169 7.67 8.09 -4.56
N ILE A 170 8.27 8.53 -3.47
CA ILE A 170 8.68 7.66 -2.33
C ILE A 170 7.46 6.91 -1.78
N PHE A 171 6.34 7.61 -1.58
CA PHE A 171 5.10 6.99 -1.14
C PHE A 171 4.63 5.94 -2.15
N ARG A 172 4.71 6.18 -3.47
CA ARG A 172 4.37 5.19 -4.50
C ARG A 172 5.27 3.95 -4.43
N LEU A 173 6.57 4.14 -4.19
CA LEU A 173 7.54 3.05 -4.07
C LEU A 173 7.20 2.07 -2.95
N SER A 174 6.53 2.52 -1.88
CA SER A 174 6.06 1.63 -0.80
C SER A 174 5.00 0.59 -1.24
N SER A 175 4.53 0.60 -2.49
CA SER A 175 3.63 -0.43 -3.04
C SER A 175 4.35 -1.67 -3.59
N TYR A 176 5.65 -1.57 -3.85
CA TYR A 176 6.52 -2.59 -4.44
C TYR A 176 7.18 -3.46 -3.36
N PRO A 177 7.81 -4.61 -3.65
CA PRO A 177 8.59 -5.35 -2.66
C PRO A 177 9.66 -4.47 -2.00
N LYS A 178 9.92 -4.66 -0.69
CA LYS A 178 10.87 -3.82 0.06
C LYS A 178 12.26 -3.77 -0.57
N TRP A 179 12.82 -4.93 -0.94
CA TRP A 179 14.13 -5.00 -1.57
C TRP A 179 14.23 -4.13 -2.83
N LEU A 180 13.16 -4.07 -3.63
CA LEU A 180 13.12 -3.27 -4.86
C LEU A 180 13.02 -1.78 -4.52
N SER A 181 12.14 -1.43 -3.58
CA SER A 181 12.01 -0.06 -3.11
C SER A 181 13.34 0.47 -2.57
N ASP A 182 14.05 -0.32 -1.75
CA ASP A 182 15.30 0.07 -1.12
C ASP A 182 16.40 0.33 -2.17
N GLN A 183 16.56 -0.56 -3.16
CA GLN A 183 17.52 -0.38 -4.25
C GLN A 183 17.26 0.89 -5.06
N ILE A 184 15.99 1.19 -5.36
CA ILE A 184 15.63 2.40 -6.11
C ILE A 184 15.93 3.65 -5.29
N LEU A 185 15.59 3.63 -4.00
CA LEU A 185 15.82 4.75 -3.09
C LEU A 185 17.32 5.02 -2.87
N GLU A 186 18.15 3.97 -2.81
CA GLU A 186 19.61 4.07 -2.69
C GLU A 186 20.23 4.84 -3.87
N LYS A 187 19.67 4.67 -5.07
CA LYS A 187 20.08 5.42 -6.27
C LYS A 187 19.55 6.86 -6.29
N GLY A 188 18.69 7.23 -5.34
CA GLY A 188 18.24 8.59 -5.10
C GLY A 188 17.58 9.24 -6.31
N ASP A 189 17.96 10.48 -6.58
CA ASP A 189 17.35 11.32 -7.62
C ASP A 189 17.58 10.84 -9.04
N LEU A 190 18.50 9.87 -9.24
CA LEU A 190 18.68 9.22 -10.53
C LEU A 190 17.36 8.59 -11.00
N TYR A 191 16.60 7.96 -10.11
CA TYR A 191 15.34 7.30 -10.48
C TYR A 191 14.09 8.10 -10.11
N LEU A 192 14.22 9.37 -9.73
CA LEU A 192 13.07 10.19 -9.36
C LEU A 192 12.01 10.18 -10.47
N GLY A 193 10.77 9.84 -10.12
CA GLY A 193 9.65 9.73 -11.06
C GLY A 193 9.55 8.39 -11.80
N CYS A 194 10.57 7.53 -11.73
CA CYS A 194 10.53 6.20 -12.36
C CYS A 194 9.50 5.29 -11.69
N VAL A 195 8.84 4.45 -12.48
CA VAL A 195 7.80 3.53 -11.99
C VAL A 195 8.21 2.11 -12.34
N PRO A 196 8.53 1.25 -11.34
CA PRO A 196 8.84 -0.13 -11.62
C PRO A 196 7.66 -0.88 -12.23
N GLN A 197 7.94 -1.69 -13.24
CA GLN A 197 6.99 -2.53 -13.94
C GLN A 197 7.34 -4.01 -13.74
N ARG A 198 6.32 -4.84 -13.51
CA ARG A 198 6.50 -6.29 -13.37
C ARG A 198 6.45 -6.91 -14.77
N ARG A 199 7.49 -7.65 -15.16
CA ARG A 199 7.46 -8.38 -16.45
C ARG A 199 6.63 -9.67 -16.35
N LYS A 200 6.10 -10.10 -17.50
CA LYS A 200 5.36 -11.37 -17.63
C LYS A 200 6.20 -12.58 -17.23
N GLU A 201 7.49 -12.57 -17.56
CA GLU A 201 8.43 -13.69 -17.31
C GLU A 201 9.00 -13.70 -15.88
N GLY A 202 8.70 -12.67 -15.07
CA GLY A 202 9.30 -12.49 -13.76
C GLY A 202 10.31 -11.35 -13.73
N GLY A 203 10.75 -10.97 -12.53
CA GLY A 203 11.61 -9.79 -12.34
C GLY A 203 10.87 -8.45 -12.50
N TRP A 204 11.64 -7.37 -12.39
CA TRP A 204 11.17 -5.99 -12.49
C TRP A 204 11.99 -5.22 -13.53
N GLU A 205 11.34 -4.27 -14.18
CA GLU A 205 11.96 -3.33 -15.11
C GLU A 205 11.70 -1.91 -14.63
N ILE A 206 12.70 -1.06 -14.81
CA ILE A 206 12.59 0.38 -14.54
C ILE A 206 13.10 1.10 -15.77
N GLU A 207 12.21 1.89 -16.35
CA GLU A 207 12.56 2.78 -17.46
C GLU A 207 12.94 4.14 -16.89
N HIS A 208 14.13 4.62 -17.27
CA HIS A 208 14.63 5.90 -16.80
C HIS A 208 14.10 7.01 -17.72
N PRO A 209 13.54 8.12 -17.21
CA PRO A 209 12.97 9.17 -18.05
C PRO A 209 14.01 9.88 -18.92
N ARG A 210 15.30 9.77 -18.57
CA ARG A 210 16.43 10.30 -19.38
C ARG A 210 17.32 9.21 -20.00
N SER A 211 16.89 7.94 -20.02
CA SER A 211 17.64 6.95 -20.79
C SER A 211 17.56 7.31 -22.26
N ILE A 212 18.71 7.33 -22.94
CA ILE A 212 18.80 7.17 -24.40
C ILE A 212 17.84 6.03 -24.77
N PRO A 213 17.02 6.16 -25.82
CA PRO A 213 16.10 5.09 -26.23
C PRO A 213 16.82 3.74 -26.23
N GLY A 214 16.37 2.81 -25.37
CA GLY A 214 16.96 1.47 -25.24
C GLY A 214 17.82 1.22 -23.98
N HIS A 215 18.17 2.22 -23.16
CA HIS A 215 18.91 1.98 -21.92
C HIS A 215 17.97 1.48 -20.79
N ARG A 216 17.92 0.16 -20.62
CA ARG A 216 17.07 -0.53 -19.64
C ARG A 216 17.94 -1.04 -18.50
N VAL A 217 17.70 -0.55 -17.28
CA VAL A 217 18.36 -1.14 -16.09
C VAL A 217 17.55 -2.34 -15.64
N MET A 218 18.12 -3.52 -15.88
CA MET A 218 17.57 -4.76 -15.32
C MET A 218 17.93 -4.82 -13.84
N VAL A 219 16.90 -4.94 -13.00
CA VAL A 219 17.07 -5.37 -11.61
C VAL A 219 16.72 -6.86 -11.59
N PRO A 220 17.72 -7.77 -11.78
CA PRO A 220 17.46 -9.19 -11.74
C PRO A 220 16.88 -9.58 -10.38
N PHE A 221 16.14 -10.69 -10.38
CA PHE A 221 15.63 -11.28 -9.15
C PHE A 221 16.81 -11.70 -8.27
N PHE A 222 17.16 -10.90 -7.27
CA PHE A 222 18.03 -11.33 -6.20
C PHE A 222 17.16 -12.04 -5.16
N SER A 223 17.25 -13.37 -5.13
CA SER A 223 16.93 -14.10 -3.90
C SER A 223 17.86 -13.54 -2.82
N PRO A 224 17.36 -13.04 -1.67
CA PRO A 224 18.20 -12.44 -0.64
C PRO A 224 19.09 -13.46 0.11
N TYR A 225 19.25 -14.68 -0.42
CA TYR A 225 20.02 -15.78 0.18
C TYR A 225 21.06 -16.39 -0.77
N VAL A 226 21.70 -15.59 -1.62
CA VAL A 226 22.93 -16.03 -2.31
C VAL A 226 24.07 -15.13 -1.85
N ILE A 227 24.57 -15.40 -0.64
CA ILE A 227 25.96 -15.13 -0.30
C ILE A 227 26.74 -16.33 -0.82
N MET A 228 27.57 -16.10 -1.84
CA MET A 228 28.83 -16.78 -2.17
C MET A 228 29.10 -16.50 -3.65
N GLY A 229 30.25 -15.87 -3.92
CA GLY A 229 30.57 -15.26 -5.19
C GLY A 229 30.73 -16.25 -6.35
N ILE A 230 30.20 -15.85 -7.51
CA ILE A 230 30.71 -16.27 -8.82
C ILE A 230 30.64 -15.02 -9.71
N PRO A 231 31.74 -14.59 -10.36
CA PRO A 231 31.72 -13.45 -11.27
C PRO A 231 30.88 -13.78 -12.51
N TYR A 232 30.13 -12.77 -12.95
CA TYR A 232 29.30 -12.81 -14.14
C TYR A 232 30.20 -12.90 -15.38
N LEU A 233 30.30 -14.07 -16.02
CA LEU A 233 30.85 -14.19 -17.37
C LEU A 233 29.84 -13.59 -18.35
N SER A 234 30.17 -12.42 -18.90
CA SER A 234 29.49 -11.83 -20.03
C SER A 234 29.69 -12.72 -21.27
N ARG A 235 28.63 -13.37 -21.75
CA ARG A 235 28.54 -13.81 -23.16
C ARG A 235 27.82 -12.73 -23.97
N GLY A 236 28.60 -11.85 -24.57
CA GLY A 236 28.38 -11.39 -25.95
C GLY A 236 29.62 -11.81 -26.73
N SER A 237 29.64 -12.01 -28.04
CA SER A 237 28.63 -11.94 -29.09
C SER A 237 29.40 -12.39 -30.32
N ASP A 238 29.16 -13.60 -30.84
CA ASP A 238 29.77 -14.03 -32.10
C ASP A 238 29.11 -13.25 -33.23
N VAL A 239 29.93 -12.42 -33.87
CA VAL A 239 29.62 -11.73 -35.12
C VAL A 239 29.95 -12.72 -36.24
N HIS A 240 28.93 -13.27 -36.89
CA HIS A 240 29.08 -13.84 -38.23
C HIS A 240 28.91 -12.70 -39.23
N THR A 241 30.01 -12.33 -39.89
CA THR A 241 30.00 -11.70 -41.20
C THR A 241 30.19 -12.82 -42.22
N ASP A 242 29.15 -13.07 -43.01
CA ASP A 242 29.27 -13.79 -44.27
C ASP A 242 29.97 -12.88 -45.29
N ASP A 243 31.07 -13.37 -45.85
CA ASP A 243 31.54 -13.15 -47.23
C ASP A 243 32.45 -14.33 -47.61
#